data_AF-A0AAE6XQG9-F1
#
_entry.id   AF-A0AAE6XQG9-F1
#
_cell.length_a   1.000
_cell.length_b   1.000
_cell.length_c   1.000
_cell.angle_alpha   90.00
_cell.angle_beta   90.00
_cell.angle_gamma   90.00
#
_symmetry.space_group_name_H-M   'P 1'
#
loop_
_entity.id
_entity.type
_entity.pdbx_description
1 polymer ?
#
loop_
_entity_poly.entity_id
_entity_poly.type
_entity_poly.pdbx_seq_one_letter_code
_entity_poly.pdbx_strand_id
1 'polypeptide(L)'
;MRGGAAMRRTCAVVLTAGLLAGGAGPAADAWAAGGRVAAASSPVAARWAWPVDPPHVVTRPFEAPTTAYGPGHRGIDIAAEPGAAVRAPADGTVSFAGVVVDRPVVSIRHADGLVSSVEPVVPCVSAGDAVVAGQVVGALAGEPRHEPDGGLHLGARLHGEYVDPALLLAALRHAVLLPLDP
;
A
#
# COMPACT_ATOMS: atom_id res chain seq x y z
N MET A 1 22.67 2.42 31.78
CA MET A 1 23.33 2.36 30.45
C MET A 1 23.43 0.89 30.02
N ARG A 2 22.46 0.39 29.25
CA ARG A 2 22.53 -0.97 28.67
C ARG A 2 22.33 -0.84 27.17
N GLY A 3 23.38 -1.12 26.41
CA GLY A 3 23.35 -1.16 24.96
C GLY A 3 22.59 -2.38 24.49
N GLY A 4 21.49 -2.16 23.78
CA GLY A 4 20.81 -3.18 22.99
C GLY A 4 21.42 -3.18 21.59
N ALA A 5 22.10 -4.26 21.23
CA ALA A 5 22.58 -4.47 19.88
C ALA A 5 21.38 -4.61 18.93
N ALA A 6 21.23 -3.67 17.99
CA ALA A 6 20.22 -3.75 16.95
C ALA A 6 20.62 -4.83 15.94
N MET A 7 19.87 -5.94 15.93
CA MET A 7 19.97 -7.01 14.94
C MET A 7 19.57 -6.45 13.57
N ARG A 8 20.55 -6.02 12.78
CA ARG A 8 20.36 -5.61 11.38
C ARG A 8 19.91 -6.83 10.58
N ARG A 9 18.62 -6.95 10.29
CA ARG A 9 18.09 -7.93 9.34
C ARG A 9 18.39 -7.42 7.93
N THR A 10 19.35 -8.05 7.27
CA THR A 10 19.72 -7.79 5.87
C THR A 10 18.57 -8.24 4.96
N CYS A 11 18.02 -7.34 4.15
CA CYS A 11 17.07 -7.72 3.10
C CYS A 11 17.85 -8.10 1.83
N ALA A 12 17.58 -9.28 1.29
CA ALA A 12 18.15 -9.75 0.04
C ALA A 12 17.35 -9.18 -1.14
N VAL A 13 18.03 -8.52 -2.07
CA VAL A 13 17.48 -8.07 -3.35
C VAL A 13 17.50 -9.27 -4.30
N VAL A 14 16.35 -9.68 -4.80
CA VAL A 14 16.23 -10.77 -5.80
C VAL A 14 15.75 -10.19 -7.12
N LEU A 15 16.61 -10.22 -8.14
CA LEU A 15 16.28 -9.88 -9.52
C LEU A 15 15.87 -11.18 -10.25
N THR A 16 14.64 -11.27 -10.77
CA THR A 16 14.26 -12.34 -11.70
C THR A 16 13.69 -11.75 -13.00
N ALA A 17 14.23 -12.22 -14.11
CA ALA A 17 13.83 -11.88 -15.48
C ALA A 17 12.79 -12.89 -15.99
N GLY A 18 11.77 -12.39 -16.69
CA GLY A 18 10.63 -13.17 -17.17
C GLY A 18 10.89 -13.99 -18.44
N LEU A 19 9.90 -14.82 -18.79
CA LEU A 19 9.76 -15.42 -20.12
C LEU A 19 8.27 -15.57 -20.47
N LEU A 20 7.86 -14.95 -21.59
CA LEU A 20 6.54 -15.10 -22.21
C LEU A 20 6.59 -16.25 -23.23
N ALA A 21 5.51 -17.04 -23.31
CA ALA A 21 5.23 -17.88 -24.46
C ALA A 21 3.71 -17.90 -24.72
N GLY A 22 3.33 -17.54 -25.94
CA GLY A 22 1.95 -17.51 -26.42
C GLY A 22 1.50 -18.82 -27.07
N GLY A 23 0.22 -18.83 -27.48
CA GLY A 23 -0.36 -19.85 -28.35
C GLY A 23 -1.79 -19.44 -28.72
N ALA A 24 -2.03 -19.26 -30.02
CA ALA A 24 -3.33 -18.95 -30.61
C ALA A 24 -3.97 -20.20 -31.21
N GLY A 25 -5.29 -20.32 -31.12
CA GLY A 25 -6.11 -21.33 -31.82
C GLY A 25 -7.59 -20.92 -31.86
N PRO A 26 -8.37 -21.32 -32.90
CA PRO A 26 -9.44 -20.49 -33.45
C PRO A 26 -10.85 -20.74 -32.89
N ALA A 27 -11.75 -19.83 -33.29
CA ALA A 27 -13.15 -19.67 -32.92
C ALA A 27 -14.08 -20.81 -33.38
N ALA A 28 -15.15 -21.03 -32.61
CA ALA A 28 -16.37 -21.70 -33.05
C ALA A 28 -17.58 -20.87 -32.62
N ASP A 29 -18.39 -20.49 -33.61
CA ASP A 29 -19.68 -19.82 -33.44
C ASP A 29 -20.71 -20.76 -32.80
N ALA A 30 -21.50 -20.24 -31.84
CA ALA A 30 -22.76 -20.85 -31.43
C ALA A 30 -23.75 -19.81 -30.89
N TRP A 31 -25.00 -20.04 -31.24
CA TRP A 31 -26.20 -19.19 -31.23
C TRP A 31 -26.58 -18.54 -29.89
N ALA A 32 -27.23 -17.38 -30.00
CA ALA A 32 -27.84 -16.60 -28.95
C ALA A 32 -28.84 -17.35 -28.06
N ALA A 33 -28.72 -17.11 -26.74
CA ALA A 33 -29.82 -17.22 -25.79
C ALA A 33 -29.79 -15.98 -24.87
N GLY A 34 -30.90 -15.24 -24.82
CA GLY A 34 -31.09 -14.04 -24.02
C GLY A 34 -31.12 -14.31 -22.51
N GLY A 35 -29.99 -14.72 -21.95
CA GLY A 35 -29.75 -14.73 -20.51
C GLY A 35 -29.37 -13.32 -20.06
N ARG A 36 -30.00 -12.84 -18.98
CA ARG A 36 -29.55 -11.62 -18.30
C ARG A 36 -28.08 -11.83 -17.96
N VAL A 37 -27.20 -11.06 -18.59
CA VAL A 37 -25.79 -11.02 -18.20
C VAL A 37 -25.81 -10.42 -16.80
N ALA A 38 -25.83 -11.27 -15.77
CA ALA A 38 -25.37 -10.87 -14.48
C ALA A 38 -23.95 -10.36 -14.74
N ALA A 39 -23.76 -9.05 -14.67
CA ALA A 39 -22.45 -8.44 -14.80
C ALA A 39 -21.63 -9.05 -13.66
N ALA A 40 -20.86 -10.09 -13.99
CA ALA A 40 -19.83 -10.58 -13.12
C ALA A 40 -18.86 -9.42 -13.02
N SER A 41 -18.97 -8.63 -11.94
CA SER A 41 -17.99 -7.63 -11.60
C SER A 41 -16.70 -8.40 -11.36
N SER A 42 -15.82 -8.43 -12.36
CA SER A 42 -14.45 -8.88 -12.14
C SER A 42 -13.90 -8.04 -10.98
N PRO A 43 -13.34 -8.67 -9.93
CA PRO A 43 -12.72 -7.89 -8.87
C PRO A 43 -11.65 -7.02 -9.53
N VAL A 44 -11.73 -5.71 -9.31
CA VAL A 44 -10.63 -4.82 -9.67
C VAL A 44 -9.44 -5.32 -8.87
N ALA A 45 -8.43 -5.86 -9.55
CA ALA A 45 -7.22 -6.32 -8.89
C ALA A 45 -6.63 -5.15 -8.09
N ALA A 46 -6.32 -5.40 -6.81
CA ALA A 46 -5.70 -4.39 -5.97
C ALA A 46 -4.41 -3.91 -6.63
N ARG A 47 -4.23 -2.59 -6.73
CA ARG A 47 -3.00 -2.02 -7.29
C ARG A 47 -1.84 -2.17 -6.32
N TRP A 48 -2.14 -2.18 -5.02
CA TRP A 48 -1.20 -2.33 -3.92
C TRP A 48 -1.52 -3.56 -3.08
N ALA A 49 -0.47 -4.23 -2.61
CA ALA A 49 -0.55 -5.20 -1.53
C ALA A 49 -0.53 -4.50 -0.18
N TRP A 50 -1.06 -5.17 0.84
CA TRP A 50 -1.01 -4.68 2.21
C TRP A 50 0.44 -4.61 2.72
N PRO A 51 0.83 -3.53 3.41
CA PRO A 51 2.21 -3.34 3.87
C PRO A 51 2.55 -4.12 5.15
N VAL A 52 1.59 -4.82 5.76
CA VAL A 52 1.75 -5.66 6.96
C VAL A 52 1.04 -6.98 6.74
N ASP A 53 1.41 -8.01 7.50
CA ASP A 53 0.77 -9.32 7.44
C ASP A 53 -0.66 -9.27 8.04
N PRO A 54 -1.59 -10.16 7.64
CA PRO A 54 -2.94 -10.22 8.19
C PRO A 54 -2.98 -10.46 9.71
N PRO A 55 -4.05 -10.02 10.41
CA PRO A 55 -5.26 -9.40 9.88
C PRO A 55 -5.10 -7.92 9.54
N HIS A 56 -5.71 -7.50 8.42
CA HIS A 56 -5.69 -6.09 8.00
C HIS A 56 -6.85 -5.33 8.64
N VAL A 57 -6.61 -4.71 9.79
CA VAL A 57 -7.60 -3.90 10.50
C VAL A 57 -7.24 -2.43 10.35
N VAL A 58 -8.07 -1.67 9.63
CA VAL A 58 -7.95 -0.21 9.56
C VAL A 58 -8.54 0.39 10.84
N THR A 59 -7.69 1.01 11.64
CA THR A 59 -8.08 1.64 12.92
C THR A 59 -8.53 3.08 12.72
N ARG A 60 -7.95 3.78 11.73
CA ARG A 60 -8.35 5.12 11.34
C ARG A 60 -8.41 5.27 9.81
N PRO A 61 -9.57 5.61 9.23
CA PRO A 61 -9.71 5.77 7.79
C PRO A 61 -9.13 7.10 7.31
N PHE A 62 -8.91 7.20 5.99
CA PHE A 62 -8.54 8.45 5.34
C PHE A 62 -9.63 9.51 5.51
N GLU A 63 -9.20 10.73 5.77
CA GLU A 63 -10.07 11.91 5.87
C GLU A 63 -9.44 13.03 5.04
N ALA A 64 -10.03 13.31 3.87
CA ALA A 64 -9.53 14.34 2.97
C ALA A 64 -9.54 15.71 3.66
N PRO A 65 -8.41 16.45 3.65
CA PRO A 65 -8.40 17.79 4.19
C PRO A 65 -9.18 18.73 3.26
N THR A 66 -9.98 19.64 3.84
CA THR A 66 -10.80 20.61 3.08
C THR A 66 -9.99 21.64 2.30
N THR A 67 -8.72 21.81 2.66
CA THR A 67 -7.73 22.64 1.97
C THR A 67 -6.38 21.90 1.99
N ALA A 68 -5.44 22.27 1.13
CA ALA A 68 -4.13 21.59 1.05
C ALA A 68 -3.42 21.44 2.42
N TYR A 69 -3.54 22.47 3.27
CA TYR A 69 -2.91 22.51 4.59
C TYR A 69 -3.91 22.35 5.75
N GLY A 70 -5.18 22.06 5.45
CA GLY A 70 -6.22 21.85 6.45
C GLY A 70 -6.00 20.60 7.29
N PRO A 71 -6.75 20.48 8.41
CA PRO A 71 -6.79 19.24 9.18
C PRO A 71 -7.41 18.11 8.36
N GLY A 72 -7.08 16.88 8.71
CA GLY A 72 -7.55 15.66 8.07
C GLY A 72 -6.62 14.51 8.42
N HIS A 73 -6.88 13.34 7.84
CA HIS A 73 -6.04 12.15 7.99
C HIS A 73 -5.55 11.72 6.61
N ARG A 74 -4.29 12.03 6.32
CA ARG A 74 -3.70 11.97 4.97
C ARG A 74 -3.20 10.57 4.56
N GLY A 75 -3.82 9.55 5.14
CA GLY A 75 -3.52 8.14 4.94
C GLY A 75 -4.54 7.28 5.69
N ILE A 76 -4.22 6.02 5.91
CA ILE A 76 -4.95 5.12 6.80
C ILE A 76 -4.01 4.61 7.88
N ASP A 77 -4.55 4.33 9.06
CA ASP A 77 -3.82 3.64 10.12
C ASP A 77 -4.26 2.18 10.17
N ILE A 78 -3.28 1.30 10.26
CA ILE A 78 -3.44 -0.14 10.22
C ILE A 78 -2.90 -0.72 11.52
N ALA A 79 -3.72 -1.52 12.22
CA ALA A 79 -3.29 -2.20 13.43
C ALA A 79 -2.09 -3.11 13.12
N ALA A 80 -0.98 -2.89 13.83
CA ALA A 80 0.22 -3.70 13.74
C ALA A 80 1.06 -3.52 15.01
N GLU A 81 1.72 -4.60 15.44
CA GLU A 81 2.54 -4.59 16.64
C GLU A 81 3.94 -4.00 16.37
N PRO A 82 4.55 -3.30 17.35
CA PRO A 82 5.95 -2.90 17.27
C PRO A 82 6.87 -4.03 16.84
N GLY A 83 7.79 -3.75 15.91
CA GLY A 83 8.71 -4.72 15.34
C GLY A 83 8.11 -5.57 14.21
N ALA A 84 6.81 -5.44 13.89
CA ALA A 84 6.22 -6.07 12.72
C ALA A 84 6.96 -5.67 11.44
N ALA A 85 7.13 -6.62 10.52
CA ALA A 85 7.75 -6.34 9.23
C ALA A 85 6.84 -5.45 8.39
N VAL A 86 7.40 -4.38 7.83
CA VAL A 86 6.69 -3.49 6.91
C VAL A 86 7.21 -3.73 5.51
N ARG A 87 6.30 -3.92 4.56
CA ARG A 87 6.56 -4.34 3.18
C ARG A 87 6.19 -3.25 2.18
N ALA A 88 6.89 -3.21 1.06
CA ALA A 88 6.56 -2.34 -0.07
C ALA A 88 5.19 -2.75 -0.65
N PRO A 89 4.22 -1.82 -0.78
CA PRO A 89 2.89 -2.16 -1.29
C PRO A 89 2.89 -2.49 -2.80
N ALA A 90 3.85 -1.97 -3.54
CA ALA A 90 4.05 -2.24 -4.96
C ALA A 90 5.52 -2.02 -5.33
N ASP A 91 5.90 -2.47 -6.52
CA ASP A 91 7.21 -2.21 -7.10
C ASP A 91 7.50 -0.70 -7.16
N GLY A 92 8.75 -0.32 -6.97
CA GLY A 92 9.13 1.08 -7.02
C GLY A 92 10.58 1.37 -6.66
N THR A 93 10.85 2.65 -6.41
CA THR A 93 12.13 3.15 -5.94
C THR A 93 11.93 3.94 -4.66
N VAL A 94 12.71 3.64 -3.63
CA VAL A 94 12.69 4.38 -2.36
C VAL A 94 13.11 5.82 -2.63
N SER A 95 12.19 6.77 -2.44
CA SER A 95 12.47 8.20 -2.59
C SER A 95 12.98 8.83 -1.29
N PHE A 96 12.67 8.22 -0.14
CA PHE A 96 13.13 8.67 1.17
C PHE A 96 13.16 7.50 2.16
N ALA A 97 14.19 7.45 3.00
CA ALA A 97 14.28 6.55 4.15
C ALA A 97 15.09 7.27 5.25
N GLY A 98 14.41 7.68 6.32
CA GLY A 98 15.04 8.51 7.35
C GLY A 98 14.03 9.05 8.36
N VAL A 99 14.44 10.04 9.17
CA VAL A 99 13.58 10.66 10.18
C VAL A 99 13.00 11.97 9.65
N VAL A 100 11.70 12.16 9.79
CA VAL A 100 10.99 13.42 9.55
C VAL A 100 10.51 13.95 10.89
N VAL A 101 11.10 15.07 11.33
CA VAL A 101 10.94 15.66 12.67
C VAL A 101 11.42 14.70 13.77
N ASP A 102 10.61 13.71 14.11
CA ASP A 102 10.85 12.71 15.15
C ASP A 102 10.46 11.29 14.72
N ARG A 103 9.77 11.13 13.59
CA ARG A 103 9.24 9.85 13.11
C ARG A 103 10.11 9.26 12.02
N PRO A 104 10.47 7.96 12.10
CA PRO A 104 11.12 7.28 11.00
C PRO A 104 10.11 6.98 9.89
N VAL A 105 10.43 7.37 8.66
CA VAL A 105 9.53 7.30 7.50
C VAL A 105 10.26 6.62 6.33
N VAL A 106 9.54 5.78 5.61
CA VAL A 106 9.95 5.29 4.28
C VAL A 106 8.93 5.78 3.25
N SER A 107 9.41 6.38 2.16
CA SER A 107 8.56 6.72 1.00
C SER A 107 9.08 6.05 -0.25
N ILE A 108 8.16 5.51 -1.05
CA ILE A 108 8.46 4.76 -2.27
C ILE A 108 7.68 5.38 -3.42
N ARG A 109 8.38 5.74 -4.49
CA ARG A 109 7.77 6.15 -5.75
C ARG A 109 7.50 4.93 -6.60
N HIS A 110 6.26 4.82 -7.06
CA HIS A 110 5.75 3.72 -7.88
C HIS A 110 5.49 4.21 -9.32
N ALA A 111 4.95 3.31 -10.15
CA ALA A 111 4.45 3.66 -11.47
C ALA A 111 3.29 4.69 -11.39
N ASP A 112 3.00 5.34 -12.52
CA ASP A 112 1.86 6.25 -12.72
C ASP A 112 1.79 7.44 -11.74
N GLY A 113 2.94 7.87 -11.22
CA GLY A 113 3.01 9.02 -10.31
C GLY A 113 2.48 8.76 -8.91
N LEU A 114 2.29 7.49 -8.53
CA LEU A 114 1.94 7.09 -7.18
C LEU A 114 3.17 7.15 -6.26
N VAL A 115 2.94 7.56 -5.02
CA VAL A 115 3.92 7.50 -3.93
C VAL A 115 3.24 6.93 -2.70
N SER A 116 3.83 5.89 -2.12
CA SER A 116 3.47 5.41 -0.78
C SER A 116 4.40 6.03 0.26
N SER A 117 3.88 6.29 1.45
CA SER A 117 4.67 6.66 2.63
C SER A 117 4.22 5.83 3.82
N VAL A 118 5.17 5.26 4.56
CA VAL A 118 4.90 4.45 5.76
C VAL A 118 5.64 5.01 6.97
N GLU A 119 4.93 5.16 8.08
CA GLU A 119 5.49 5.64 9.36
C GLU A 119 4.71 5.03 10.54
N PRO A 120 5.32 4.86 11.73
CA PRO A 120 6.74 5.02 12.03
C PRO A 120 7.52 3.74 11.67
N VAL A 121 8.39 3.76 10.67
CA VAL A 121 9.11 2.57 10.16
C VAL A 121 10.61 2.76 10.22
N VAL A 122 11.29 1.96 11.04
CA VAL A 122 12.76 1.90 11.08
C VAL A 122 13.24 1.24 9.78
N PRO A 123 13.91 1.97 8.88
CA PRO A 123 14.21 1.47 7.54
C PRO A 123 15.33 0.43 7.56
N CYS A 124 15.20 -0.58 6.69
CA CYS A 124 16.30 -1.47 6.29
C CYS A 124 16.72 -1.26 4.82
N VAL A 125 16.18 -0.22 4.18
CA VAL A 125 16.48 0.24 2.81
C VAL A 125 16.99 1.68 2.85
N SER A 126 17.57 2.14 1.75
CA SER A 126 18.08 3.51 1.55
C SER A 126 17.39 4.19 0.36
N ALA A 127 17.41 5.53 0.33
CA ALA A 127 16.94 6.27 -0.84
C ALA A 127 17.73 5.87 -2.08
N GLY A 128 17.03 5.65 -3.20
CA GLY A 128 17.58 5.14 -4.45
C GLY A 128 17.43 3.62 -4.64
N ASP A 129 17.16 2.85 -3.58
CA ASP A 129 16.97 1.40 -3.69
C ASP A 129 15.72 1.07 -4.51
N ALA A 130 15.85 0.09 -5.41
CA ALA A 130 14.70 -0.56 -6.03
C ALA A 130 14.08 -1.57 -5.07
N VAL A 131 12.75 -1.62 -5.04
CA VAL A 131 11.98 -2.56 -4.22
C VAL A 131 10.89 -3.20 -5.07
N VAL A 132 10.58 -4.45 -4.77
CA VAL A 132 9.44 -5.16 -5.36
C VAL A 132 8.29 -5.28 -4.36
N ALA A 133 7.07 -5.45 -4.85
CA ALA A 133 5.88 -5.65 -4.01
C ALA A 133 6.11 -6.79 -3.00
N GLY A 134 5.77 -6.55 -1.73
CA GLY A 134 5.96 -7.50 -0.64
C GLY A 134 7.37 -7.56 -0.05
N GLN A 135 8.36 -6.89 -0.66
CA GLN A 135 9.72 -6.79 -0.10
C GLN A 135 9.68 -6.03 1.23
N VAL A 136 10.36 -6.56 2.25
CA VAL A 136 10.50 -5.87 3.54
C VAL A 136 11.34 -4.61 3.35
N VAL A 137 10.81 -3.46 3.80
CA VAL A 137 11.47 -2.14 3.74
C VAL A 137 11.85 -1.62 5.13
N GLY A 138 11.35 -2.25 6.19
CA GLY A 138 11.71 -1.92 7.55
C GLY A 138 10.88 -2.68 8.57
N ALA A 139 10.95 -2.22 9.80
CA ALA A 139 10.13 -2.71 10.90
C ALA A 139 9.38 -1.55 11.56
N LEU A 140 8.15 -1.79 11.98
CA LEU A 140 7.36 -0.81 12.72
C LEU A 140 8.08 -0.43 14.01
N ALA A 141 8.27 0.87 14.25
CA ALA A 141 8.90 1.35 15.46
C ALA A 141 7.96 1.17 16.66
N GLY A 142 8.53 0.98 17.86
CA GLY A 142 7.75 1.00 19.09
C GLY A 142 7.31 2.40 19.51
N GLU A 143 8.14 3.41 19.21
CA GLU A 143 7.91 4.83 19.44
C GLU A 143 8.76 5.65 18.45
N PRO A 144 8.37 6.90 18.13
CA PRO A 144 7.08 7.51 18.43
C PRO A 144 5.96 6.89 17.58
N ARG A 145 4.73 6.90 18.08
CA ARG A 145 3.53 6.40 17.37
C ARG A 145 2.92 7.50 16.47
N HIS A 146 2.20 7.09 15.42
CA HIS A 146 1.40 8.03 14.63
C HIS A 146 0.14 8.46 15.40
N GLU A 147 -0.52 7.52 16.07
CA GLU A 147 -1.75 7.72 16.86
C GLU A 147 -1.67 6.99 18.22
N PRO A 148 -2.53 7.34 19.20
CA PRO A 148 -2.50 6.75 20.55
C PRO A 148 -2.63 5.24 20.58
N ASP A 149 -3.47 4.67 19.71
CA ASP A 149 -3.70 3.24 19.60
C ASP A 149 -2.57 2.50 18.87
N GLY A 150 -1.57 3.24 18.36
CA GLY A 150 -0.44 2.71 17.62
C GLY A 150 -0.82 2.19 16.22
N GLY A 151 0.12 1.45 15.63
CA GLY A 151 -0.03 0.88 14.29
C GLY A 151 0.77 1.61 13.22
N LEU A 152 0.63 1.10 12.00
CA LEU A 152 1.29 1.62 10.82
C LEU A 152 0.40 2.66 10.15
N HIS A 153 0.90 3.88 9.97
CA HIS A 153 0.32 4.85 9.06
C HIS A 153 0.78 4.57 7.63
N LEU A 154 -0.15 4.40 6.70
CA LEU A 154 0.08 4.33 5.26
C LEU A 154 -0.53 5.56 4.59
N GLY A 155 0.32 6.44 4.05
CA GLY A 155 -0.08 7.53 3.18
C GLY A 155 0.03 7.16 1.70
N ALA A 156 -0.81 7.76 0.87
CA ALA A 156 -0.74 7.67 -0.58
C ALA A 156 -0.84 9.05 -1.23
N ARG A 157 0.01 9.30 -2.23
CA ARG A 157 -0.12 10.46 -3.12
C ARG A 157 -0.16 10.02 -4.56
N LEU A 158 -0.99 10.67 -5.37
CA LEU A 158 -1.03 10.53 -6.83
C LEU A 158 -0.74 11.89 -7.45
N HIS A 159 0.34 12.00 -8.22
CA HIS A 159 0.79 13.25 -8.84
C HIS A 159 0.92 14.43 -7.85
N GLY A 160 1.31 14.13 -6.59
CA GLY A 160 1.51 15.12 -5.53
C GLY A 160 0.31 15.32 -4.59
N GLU A 161 -0.89 14.91 -5.01
CA GLU A 161 -2.11 15.05 -4.21
C GLU A 161 -2.37 13.82 -3.35
N TYR A 162 -2.86 14.02 -2.12
CA TYR A 162 -3.23 12.90 -1.25
C TYR A 162 -4.49 12.20 -1.75
N VAL A 163 -4.45 10.87 -1.74
CA VAL A 163 -5.57 10.01 -2.12
C VAL A 163 -5.78 8.96 -1.04
N ASP A 164 -6.99 8.40 -0.95
CA ASP A 164 -7.29 7.32 -0.01
C ASP A 164 -6.53 6.03 -0.41
N PRO A 165 -5.57 5.54 0.40
CA PRO A 165 -4.85 4.29 0.13
C PRO A 165 -5.76 3.05 0.10
N ALA A 166 -6.91 3.09 0.77
CA ALA A 166 -7.86 1.98 0.79
C ALA A 166 -8.40 1.65 -0.61
N LEU A 167 -8.45 2.64 -1.51
CA LEU A 167 -8.80 2.45 -2.92
C LEU A 167 -7.74 1.63 -3.67
N LEU A 168 -6.46 1.77 -3.31
CA LEU A 168 -5.35 1.08 -3.97
C LEU A 168 -5.17 -0.34 -3.45
N LEU A 169 -5.52 -0.58 -2.18
CA LEU A 169 -5.52 -1.88 -1.52
C LEU A 169 -6.74 -2.75 -1.87
N ALA A 170 -7.67 -2.23 -2.67
CA ALA A 170 -9.01 -2.79 -2.87
C ALA A 170 -9.73 -3.10 -1.53
N ALA A 171 -9.49 -2.27 -0.52
CA ALA A 171 -10.02 -2.44 0.84
C ALA A 171 -11.44 -1.89 1.00
N LEU A 172 -11.92 -1.08 0.04
CA LEU A 172 -13.30 -0.61 0.01
C LEU A 172 -14.18 -1.64 -0.70
N ARG A 173 -15.34 -1.93 -0.08
CA ARG A 173 -16.44 -2.63 -0.76
C ARG A 173 -16.84 -1.86 -2.01
N HIS A 174 -17.20 -2.58 -3.08
CA HIS A 174 -17.65 -1.97 -4.32
C HIS A 174 -18.76 -0.95 -4.05
N ALA A 175 -18.64 0.25 -4.62
CA ALA A 175 -19.73 1.22 -4.59
C ALA A 175 -20.91 0.63 -5.36
N VAL A 176 -22.04 0.45 -4.67
CA VAL A 176 -23.31 0.09 -5.30
C VAL A 176 -24.06 1.39 -5.54
N LEU A 177 -24.15 1.81 -6.80
CA LEU A 177 -25.05 2.90 -7.18
C LEU A 177 -26.48 2.39 -7.03
N LEU A 178 -27.23 3.01 -6.12
CA LEU A 178 -28.67 2.79 -6.05
C LEU A 178 -29.33 3.55 -7.22
N PRO A 179 -30.35 2.97 -7.87
CA PRO A 179 -31.19 3.73 -8.79
C PRO A 179 -31.71 4.98 -8.08
N LEU A 180 -31.72 6.12 -8.76
CA LEU A 180 -32.54 7.22 -8.33
C LEU A 180 -33.99 6.82 -8.65
N ASP A 181 -34.87 6.88 -7.66
CA ASP A 181 -36.30 6.72 -7.92
C ASP A 181 -36.71 7.76 -8.98
N PRO A 182 -37.49 7.35 -10.01
CA PRO A 182 -37.82 8.20 -11.16
C PRO A 182 -38.67 9.42 -10.80
#